data_AF-A0AAV0XB67-F1
#
_entry.id   AF-A0AAV0XB67-F1
#
_cell.length_a   1.000
_cell.length_b   1.000
_cell.length_c   1.000
_cell.angle_alpha   90.00
_cell.angle_beta   90.00
_cell.angle_gamma   90.00
#
_symmetry.space_group_name_H-M   'P 1'
#
loop_
_entity.id
_entity.type
_entity.pdbx_description
1 polymer ?
#
loop_
_entity_poly.entity_id
_entity_poly.type
_entity_poly.pdbx_seq_one_letter_code
_entity_poly.pdbx_strand_id
1 'polypeptide(L)'
;MDLEMLIELVRERKCLYNMSEKNYSDHQLKENLWREIASTLKQPVENCKKSWTNLRDAFRRAAKKSVTKSGQKSKNIKKMEI
;
A
#
# COMPACT_ATOMS: atom_id res chain seq x y z
N MET A 1 -13.16 -3.22 -5.14
CA MET A 1 -12.25 -3.25 -3.98
C MET A 1 -12.43 -1.96 -3.23
N ASP A 2 -12.92 -2.04 -1.99
CA ASP A 2 -13.10 -0.90 -1.12
C ASP A 2 -11.75 -0.34 -0.67
N LEU A 3 -11.38 0.81 -1.25
CA LEU A 3 -10.13 1.50 -0.97
C LEU A 3 -10.11 2.06 0.44
N GLU A 4 -11.25 2.52 0.96
CA GLU A 4 -11.37 3.06 2.32
C GLU A 4 -11.02 2.00 3.37
N MET A 5 -11.64 0.83 3.25
CA MET A 5 -11.37 -0.30 4.13
C MET A 5 -9.93 -0.81 4.01
N LEU A 6 -9.34 -0.79 2.81
CA LEU A 6 -7.91 -1.06 2.62
C LEU A 6 -7.03 -0.07 3.40
N ILE A 7 -7.36 1.22 3.37
CA ILE A 7 -6.61 2.25 4.07
C ILE A 7 -6.69 2.04 5.58
N GLU A 8 -7.88 1.79 6.12
CA GLU A 8 -8.07 1.55 7.55
C GLU A 8 -7.25 0.34 8.01
N LEU A 9 -7.37 -0.77 7.31
CA LEU A 9 -6.67 -2.02 7.60
C LEU A 9 -5.14 -1.88 7.55
N VAL A 10 -4.61 -1.05 6.63
CA VAL A 10 -3.16 -0.76 6.55
C VAL A 10 -2.73 0.26 7.61
N ARG A 11 -3.62 1.19 7.98
CA ARG A 11 -3.37 2.22 8.99
C ARG A 11 -3.31 1.62 10.40
N GLU A 12 -4.13 0.61 10.69
CA GLU A 12 -4.03 -0.21 11.89
C GLU A 12 -2.70 -0.97 11.93
N ARG A 13 -2.24 -1.46 10.78
CA ARG A 13 -1.02 -2.27 10.64
C ARG A 13 0.19 -1.42 10.25
N LYS A 14 0.68 -0.61 11.18
CA LYS A 14 1.81 0.32 10.99
C LYS A 14 3.08 -0.33 10.41
N CYS A 15 3.32 -1.61 10.65
CA CYS A 15 4.45 -2.37 10.12
C CYS A 15 4.48 -2.46 8.58
N LEU A 16 3.35 -2.21 7.90
CA LEU A 16 3.26 -2.25 6.44
C LEU A 16 3.81 -0.98 5.76
N TYR A 17 3.85 0.15 6.47
CA TYR A 17 4.31 1.42 5.90
C TYR A 17 5.44 2.08 6.71
N ASN A 18 5.57 1.75 8.00
CA ASN A 18 6.60 2.30 8.86
C ASN A 18 7.88 1.48 8.79
N MET A 19 8.90 2.02 8.11
CA MET A 19 10.23 1.40 8.01
C MET A 19 11.05 1.54 9.30
N SER A 20 10.57 2.32 10.28
CA SER A 20 11.26 2.57 11.54
C SER A 20 11.01 1.51 12.61
N GLU A 21 10.15 0.53 12.35
CA GLU A 21 9.91 -0.60 13.25
C GLU A 21 11.03 -1.65 13.12
N LYS A 22 11.55 -2.15 14.24
CA LYS A 22 12.54 -3.24 14.24
C LYS A 22 12.05 -4.49 13.49
N ASN A 23 10.74 -4.69 13.44
CA ASN A 23 10.06 -5.80 12.74
C ASN A 23 9.82 -5.53 11.25
N TYR A 24 10.31 -4.41 10.69
CA TYR A 24 10.16 -4.11 9.26
C TYR A 24 10.93 -5.11 8.36
N SER A 25 11.94 -5.79 8.91
CA SER A 25 12.72 -6.79 8.18
C SER A 25 11.99 -8.14 8.01
N ASP A 26 10.88 -8.36 8.73
CA ASP A 26 10.10 -9.59 8.62
C ASP A 26 9.22 -9.57 7.37
N HIS A 27 9.77 -10.08 6.27
CA HIS A 27 9.04 -10.29 5.03
C HIS A 27 7.82 -11.18 5.24
N GLN A 28 7.95 -12.20 6.10
CA GLN A 28 6.89 -13.16 6.41
C GLN A 28 5.74 -12.49 7.16
N LEU A 29 6.03 -11.60 8.12
CA LEU A 29 5.01 -10.82 8.81
C LEU A 29 4.23 -9.94 7.82
N LYS A 30 4.93 -9.23 6.93
CA LYS A 30 4.28 -8.40 5.90
C LYS A 30 3.39 -9.23 4.99
N GLU A 31 3.86 -10.38 4.51
CA GLU A 31 3.04 -11.25 3.68
C GLU A 31 1.79 -11.71 4.41
N ASN A 32 1.92 -12.10 5.68
CA ASN A 32 0.79 -12.56 6.48
C ASN A 32 -0.25 -11.46 6.69
N LEU A 33 0.19 -10.23 7.01
CA LEU A 33 -0.67 -9.06 7.13
C LEU A 33 -1.39 -8.76 5.79
N TRP A 34 -0.67 -8.84 4.68
CA TRP A 34 -1.29 -8.66 3.35
C TRP A 34 -2.29 -9.76 3.01
N ARG A 35 -2.03 -11.01 3.39
CA ARG A 35 -2.99 -12.13 3.25
C ARG A 35 -4.24 -11.91 4.10
N GLU A 36 -4.07 -11.42 5.32
CA GLU A 36 -5.19 -11.12 6.21
C GLU A 36 -6.07 -10.01 5.62
N ILE A 37 -5.47 -8.89 5.20
CA ILE A 37 -6.16 -7.79 4.50
C ILE A 37 -6.90 -8.30 3.27
N ALA A 38 -6.23 -9.10 2.45
CA ALA A 38 -6.77 -9.67 1.22
C ALA A 38 -7.97 -10.60 1.51
N SER A 39 -7.87 -11.42 2.56
CA SER A 39 -8.96 -12.27 3.02
C SER A 39 -10.15 -11.45 3.49
N THR A 40 -9.92 -10.41 4.31
CA THR A 40 -10.97 -9.50 4.80
C THR A 40 -11.67 -8.78 3.65
N LEU A 41 -10.93 -8.33 2.64
CA LEU A 41 -11.47 -7.64 1.47
C LEU A 41 -12.00 -8.61 0.40
N LYS A 42 -11.87 -9.94 0.59
CA LYS A 42 -12.17 -10.97 -0.40
C LYS A 42 -11.55 -10.66 -1.76
N GLN A 43 -10.29 -10.22 -1.76
CA GLN A 43 -9.53 -9.85 -2.94
C GLN A 43 -8.18 -10.57 -2.94
N PRO A 44 -7.56 -10.77 -4.11
CA PRO A 44 -6.21 -11.30 -4.15
C PRO A 44 -5.22 -10.29 -3.55
N VAL A 45 -4.22 -10.82 -2.84
CA VAL A 45 -3.13 -10.03 -2.23
C VAL A 45 -2.47 -9.09 -3.24
N GLU A 46 -2.27 -9.55 -4.48
CA GLU A 46 -1.69 -8.76 -5.56
C GLU A 46 -2.52 -7.52 -5.91
N ASN A 47 -3.85 -7.64 -5.96
CA ASN A 47 -4.73 -6.49 -6.17
C ASN A 47 -4.64 -5.52 -5.01
N CYS A 48 -4.58 -6.03 -3.77
CA CYS A 48 -4.45 -5.18 -2.58
C CYS A 48 -3.14 -4.38 -2.60
N LYS A 49 -2.03 -5.04 -2.90
CA LYS A 49 -0.71 -4.39 -3.04
C LYS A 49 -0.69 -3.36 -4.16
N LYS A 50 -1.29 -3.66 -5.33
CA LYS A 50 -1.39 -2.72 -6.46
C LYS A 50 -2.24 -1.49 -6.10
N SER A 51 -3.42 -1.70 -5.52
CA SER A 51 -4.31 -0.63 -5.07
C SER A 51 -3.65 0.25 -4.02
N TRP A 52 -3.00 -0.35 -3.03
CA TRP A 52 -2.24 0.39 -2.01
C TRP A 52 -1.08 1.19 -2.61
N THR A 53 -0.35 0.61 -3.56
CA THR A 53 0.74 1.32 -4.26
C THR A 53 0.22 2.53 -5.02
N ASN A 54 -0.89 2.37 -5.76
CA ASN A 54 -1.57 3.47 -6.44
C ASN A 54 -2.05 4.54 -5.45
N LEU A 55 -2.61 4.12 -4.31
CA LEU A 55 -3.10 5.03 -3.28
C LEU A 55 -1.97 5.80 -2.60
N ARG A 56 -0.86 5.13 -2.27
CA ARG A 56 0.34 5.77 -1.71
C ARG A 56 0.98 6.72 -2.71
N ASP A 57 1.04 6.37 -3.99
CA ASP A 57 1.54 7.27 -5.02
C ASP A 57 0.59 8.45 -5.23
N ALA A 58 -0.73 8.23 -5.25
CA ALA A 58 -1.73 9.29 -5.31
C ALA A 58 -1.64 10.22 -4.09
N PHE A 59 -1.45 9.68 -2.89
CA PHE A 59 -1.25 10.45 -1.66
C PHE A 59 0.07 11.22 -1.69
N ARG A 60 1.18 10.60 -2.11
CA ARG A 60 2.47 11.30 -2.27
C ARG A 60 2.38 12.40 -3.32
N ARG A 61 1.69 12.15 -4.43
CA ARG A 61 1.39 13.15 -5.45
C ARG A 61 0.48 14.23 -4.92
N ALA A 62 -0.55 13.91 -4.14
CA ALA A 62 -1.46 14.87 -3.51
C ALA A 62 -0.73 15.75 -2.49
N ALA A 63 0.11 15.15 -1.64
CA ALA A 63 0.99 15.82 -0.69
C ALA A 63 2.07 16.68 -1.37
N LYS A 64 2.47 16.34 -2.60
CA LYS A 64 3.28 17.22 -3.47
C LYS A 64 2.43 18.20 -4.31
N LYS A 65 1.15 17.91 -4.56
CA LYS A 65 0.23 18.72 -5.39
C LYS A 65 -0.42 19.86 -4.63
N SER A 66 -0.49 19.76 -3.31
CA SER A 66 -0.62 20.94 -2.45
C SER A 66 0.52 21.94 -2.69
N VAL A 67 1.62 21.51 -3.33
CA VAL A 67 2.68 22.40 -3.83
C VAL A 67 2.56 22.65 -5.35
N THR A 68 2.17 21.68 -6.22
CA THR A 68 1.98 21.95 -7.68
C THR A 68 0.98 21.03 -8.41
N LYS A 69 0.02 21.62 -9.15
CA LYS A 69 -1.16 21.07 -9.88
C LYS A 69 -1.07 19.72 -10.65
N SER A 70 -2.28 19.14 -10.87
CA SER A 70 -2.77 18.11 -11.84
C SER A 70 -1.74 17.31 -12.70
N GLY A 71 -1.70 15.97 -12.66
CA GLY A 71 -2.40 15.13 -13.66
C GLY A 71 -2.13 13.61 -13.55
N GLN A 72 -2.91 12.81 -14.27
CA GLN A 72 -3.05 11.34 -14.25
C GLN A 72 -1.95 10.58 -15.02
N LYS A 73 -1.69 9.31 -14.63
CA LYS A 73 -1.65 8.07 -15.46
C LYS A 73 -0.77 6.99 -14.82
N SER A 74 -1.39 5.84 -14.54
CA SER A 74 -0.77 4.60 -14.06
C SER A 74 0.04 3.93 -15.16
N LYS A 75 1.32 3.62 -14.93
CA LYS A 75 2.04 2.52 -15.60
C LYS A 75 3.13 1.94 -14.69
N ASN A 76 2.96 0.63 -14.42
CA ASN A 76 4.00 -0.38 -14.26
C ASN A 76 5.09 -0.13 -13.19
N ILE A 77 4.90 -0.69 -11.99
CA ILE A 77 6.02 -0.93 -11.06
C ILE A 77 6.09 -2.44 -10.85
N LYS A 78 6.76 -3.11 -11.79
CA LYS A 78 7.40 -4.39 -11.50
C LYS A 78 8.70 -4.11 -10.74
N LYS A 79 8.94 -5.00 -9.76
CA LYS A 79 10.24 -5.41 -9.23
C LYS A 79 10.89 -4.44 -8.24
N MET A 80 10.64 -4.71 -6.95
CA MET A 80 11.62 -4.45 -5.90
C MET A 80 12.58 -5.63 -5.92
N GLU A 81 13.77 -5.42 -6.45
CA GLU A 81 14.87 -6.38 -6.44
C GLU A 81 15.96 -5.79 -5.54
N ILE A 82 16.13 -6.48 -4.41
CA ILE A 82 17.31 -6.66 -3.55
C ILE A 82 18.19 -5.43 -3.32
#